data_AF-A0A915D9T4-F1
#
_entry.id   AF-A0A915D9T4-F1
#
_cell.length_a   1.000
_cell.length_b   1.000
_cell.length_c   1.000
_cell.angle_alpha   90.00
_cell.angle_beta   90.00
_cell.angle_gamma   90.00
#
_symmetry.space_group_name_H-M   'P 1'
#
loop_
_entity.id
_entity.type
_entity.pdbx_description
1 polymer ?
#
loop_
_entity_poly.entity_id
_entity_poly.type
_entity_poly.pdbx_seq_one_letter_code
_entity_poly.pdbx_strand_id
1 'polypeptide(L)'
;MWKRLANLAMEHSQLMVAQRCYASLNDYARVRFLQETIEKAEIAAQQNGGDGLDNFEVRARLSMANKQYKQAERIYLENNALHDAIEMHQKLNNWEAAIDLAQAMHYPELEVLKGKYYRNLHETGQEQKAAEIKAKEGDVSSALQIYLDSNQPTLAAKIMMDNSNLMRDESLVEKVTLALIKNEIFDKAGELLEEVKQFQRAIECYRDGKAFSKAIHVARFSFPERVVQLEEEWGDSLRKEGNFDAAISHFLESGNSIKAVDCAIRGKEWTKASDILKVIENDAGETTGFYEKIAQHYEAQGQYDMAEKLYIDANRPTDAVEMYNNAGKWIEGGSRIFREEANRLKDAEELYVQVGEPNRAIAMYKSADRLEEMMVLVERFHSEKLQETHKRLAEDLQKKGDLKAAEEQYLKSGEWNLAVNMYKEAEQWADAYRIAKFEGGDRAHKQIAYLWAKNLGGDAAIKLLTRHGLLQESIDLGTSRGDFEFVFELCRLGATNRLPIVQQKYAEHLEDEGNFLAAGKGKDAILMYIHNQNWEAAERIASLHSTDMLVEVYISQARAALEEKIWTEQKATC
;
A
#
# COMPACT_ATOMS: atom_id res chain seq x y z
N MET A 1 -20.33 -51.12 -63.47
CA MET A 1 -21.09 -52.22 -64.11
C MET A 1 -20.72 -53.58 -63.49
N TRP A 2 -19.47 -54.05 -63.64
CA TRP A 2 -18.99 -55.33 -63.11
C TRP A 2 -19.25 -55.60 -61.62
N LYS A 3 -19.13 -54.59 -60.74
CA LYS A 3 -19.47 -54.73 -59.31
C LYS A 3 -20.94 -55.08 -59.05
N ARG A 4 -21.88 -54.48 -59.79
CA ARG A 4 -23.31 -54.76 -59.64
C ARG A 4 -23.66 -56.16 -60.16
N LEU A 5 -23.07 -56.55 -61.29
CA LEU A 5 -23.23 -57.89 -61.86
C LEU A 5 -22.64 -58.96 -60.93
N ALA A 6 -21.47 -58.71 -60.33
CA ALA A 6 -20.86 -59.62 -59.36
C ALA A 6 -21.78 -59.84 -58.14
N ASN A 7 -22.37 -58.77 -57.59
CA ASN A 7 -23.28 -58.88 -56.45
C ASN A 7 -24.56 -59.66 -56.80
N LEU A 8 -25.19 -59.36 -57.94
CA LEU A 8 -26.37 -60.11 -58.41
C LEU A 8 -26.04 -61.58 -58.69
N ALA A 9 -24.87 -61.85 -59.27
CA ALA A 9 -24.41 -63.22 -59.51
C ALA A 9 -24.17 -63.97 -58.19
N MET A 10 -23.64 -63.32 -57.14
CA MET A 10 -23.50 -63.90 -55.81
C MET A 10 -24.86 -64.15 -55.13
N GLU A 11 -25.83 -63.24 -55.26
CA GLU A 11 -27.19 -63.39 -54.72
C GLU A 11 -27.94 -64.58 -55.35
N HIS A 12 -27.74 -64.79 -56.66
CA HIS A 12 -28.32 -65.91 -57.40
C HIS A 12 -27.43 -67.17 -57.40
N SER A 13 -26.39 -67.23 -56.57
CA SER A 13 -25.45 -68.36 -56.48
C SER A 13 -24.77 -68.76 -57.81
N GLN A 14 -24.66 -67.83 -58.76
CA GLN A 14 -23.97 -68.01 -60.04
C GLN A 14 -22.46 -67.77 -59.90
N LEU A 15 -21.77 -68.71 -59.23
CA LEU A 15 -20.38 -68.56 -58.78
C LEU A 15 -19.39 -68.31 -59.93
N MET A 16 -19.57 -68.98 -61.07
CA MET A 16 -18.73 -68.79 -62.27
C MET A 16 -18.83 -67.38 -62.86
N VAL A 17 -20.04 -66.81 -62.87
CA VAL A 17 -20.29 -65.45 -63.36
C VAL A 17 -19.69 -64.44 -62.37
N ALA A 18 -19.89 -64.66 -61.07
CA ALA A 18 -19.31 -63.83 -60.01
C ALA A 18 -17.77 -63.85 -60.06
N GLN A 19 -17.15 -65.02 -60.22
CA GLN A 19 -15.69 -65.19 -60.32
C GLN A 19 -15.13 -64.40 -61.52
N ARG A 20 -15.74 -64.52 -62.71
CA ARG A 20 -15.33 -63.75 -63.90
C ARG A 20 -15.48 -62.24 -63.68
N CYS A 21 -16.55 -61.81 -63.04
CA CYS A 21 -16.76 -60.40 -62.71
C CYS A 21 -15.70 -59.88 -61.72
N TYR A 22 -15.32 -60.66 -60.71
CA TYR A 22 -14.24 -60.30 -59.78
C TYR A 22 -12.86 -60.33 -60.43
N ALA A 23 -12.61 -61.23 -61.38
CA ALA A 23 -11.39 -61.23 -62.19
C ALA A 23 -11.28 -59.96 -63.05
N SER A 24 -12.38 -59.53 -63.67
CA SER A 24 -12.44 -58.24 -64.39
C SER A 24 -12.28 -57.01 -63.49
N LEU A 25 -12.52 -57.17 -62.18
CA LEU A 25 -12.30 -56.13 -61.17
C LEU A 25 -10.91 -56.20 -60.52
N ASN A 26 -10.05 -57.13 -60.95
CA ASN A 26 -8.75 -57.43 -60.35
C ASN A 26 -8.81 -57.79 -58.85
N ASP A 27 -9.93 -58.33 -58.36
CA ASP A 27 -10.07 -58.82 -56.98
C ASP A 27 -9.65 -60.30 -56.90
N TYR A 28 -8.34 -60.54 -57.01
CA TYR A 28 -7.77 -61.88 -57.08
C TYR A 28 -8.04 -62.73 -55.82
N ALA A 29 -8.21 -62.09 -54.66
CA ALA A 29 -8.53 -62.79 -53.42
C ALA A 29 -9.93 -63.43 -53.48
N ARG A 30 -10.94 -62.70 -53.95
CA ARG A 30 -12.28 -63.26 -54.16
C ARG A 30 -12.32 -64.27 -55.29
N VAL A 31 -11.55 -64.05 -56.35
CA VAL A 31 -11.45 -65.03 -57.46
C VAL A 31 -10.93 -66.37 -56.96
N ARG A 32 -9.85 -66.38 -56.17
CA ARG A 32 -9.29 -67.59 -55.57
C ARG A 32 -10.26 -68.23 -54.59
N PHE A 33 -10.88 -67.44 -53.71
CA PHE A 33 -11.86 -67.94 -52.75
C PHE A 33 -13.05 -68.62 -53.43
N LEU A 34 -13.58 -68.01 -54.50
CA LEU A 34 -14.68 -68.58 -55.29
C LEU A 34 -14.23 -69.80 -56.08
N GLN A 35 -13.01 -69.81 -56.63
CA GLN A 35 -12.47 -70.99 -57.31
C GLN A 35 -12.47 -72.22 -56.40
N GLU A 36 -11.88 -72.09 -55.22
CA GLU A 36 -11.85 -73.16 -54.21
C GLU A 36 -13.26 -73.57 -53.75
N THR A 37 -14.20 -72.62 -53.74
CA THR A 37 -15.61 -72.90 -53.38
C THR A 37 -16.33 -73.68 -54.50
N ILE A 38 -16.04 -73.36 -55.77
CA ILE A 38 -16.57 -74.08 -56.94
C ILE A 38 -16.00 -75.49 -57.01
N GLU A 39 -14.69 -75.66 -56.80
CA GLU A 39 -14.04 -76.98 -56.73
C GLU A 39 -14.67 -77.85 -55.62
N LYS A 40 -14.92 -77.28 -54.43
CA LYS A 40 -15.64 -77.97 -53.35
C LYS A 40 -17.09 -78.33 -53.73
N ALA A 41 -17.79 -77.47 -54.45
CA ALA A 41 -19.14 -77.74 -54.94
C ALA A 41 -19.14 -78.85 -56.00
N GLU A 42 -18.16 -78.89 -56.91
CA GLU A 42 -18.01 -79.94 -57.91
C GLU A 42 -17.74 -81.32 -57.26
N ILE A 43 -16.87 -81.36 -56.25
CA ILE A 43 -16.60 -82.58 -55.48
C ILE A 43 -17.89 -83.04 -54.75
N ALA A 44 -18.61 -82.11 -54.12
CA ALA A 44 -19.86 -82.43 -53.44
C ALA A 44 -20.96 -82.93 -54.41
N ALA A 45 -21.04 -82.34 -55.61
CA ALA A 45 -21.95 -82.75 -56.67
C ALA A 45 -21.64 -84.17 -57.16
N GLN A 46 -20.36 -84.54 -57.28
CA GLN A 46 -19.93 -85.90 -57.64
C GLN A 46 -20.31 -86.94 -56.57
N GLN A 47 -20.28 -86.57 -55.30
CA GLN A 47 -20.55 -87.49 -54.18
C GLN A 47 -22.04 -87.64 -53.87
N ASN A 48 -22.80 -86.55 -53.87
CA ASN A 48 -24.18 -86.51 -53.37
C ASN A 48 -25.24 -86.28 -54.46
N GLY A 49 -24.82 -86.00 -55.71
CA GLY A 49 -25.71 -85.62 -56.81
C GLY A 49 -26.22 -84.17 -56.71
N GLY A 50 -26.66 -83.60 -57.84
CA GLY A 50 -27.14 -82.22 -57.92
C GLY A 50 -26.06 -81.21 -58.32
N ASP A 51 -26.24 -79.94 -57.94
CA ASP A 51 -25.31 -78.82 -58.24
C ASP A 51 -24.21 -78.63 -57.18
N GLY A 52 -24.24 -79.42 -56.10
CA GLY A 52 -23.26 -79.38 -55.01
C GLY A 52 -23.37 -78.17 -54.08
N LEU A 53 -24.32 -77.25 -54.32
CA LEU A 53 -24.49 -76.03 -53.54
C LEU A 53 -25.14 -76.28 -52.16
N ASP A 54 -25.86 -77.40 -52.01
CA ASP A 54 -26.51 -77.78 -50.75
C ASP A 54 -25.52 -78.31 -49.69
N ASN A 55 -24.27 -78.62 -50.07
CA ASN A 55 -23.25 -79.07 -49.15
C ASN A 55 -22.97 -78.00 -48.07
N PHE A 56 -22.93 -78.40 -46.80
CA PHE A 56 -22.76 -77.47 -45.69
C PHE A 56 -21.47 -76.65 -45.77
N GLU A 57 -20.35 -77.21 -46.27
CA GLU A 57 -19.10 -76.47 -46.46
C GLU A 57 -19.25 -75.38 -47.52
N VAL A 58 -19.94 -75.69 -48.62
CA VAL A 58 -20.19 -74.72 -49.71
C VAL A 58 -21.12 -73.63 -49.21
N ARG A 59 -22.21 -73.99 -48.52
CA ARG A 59 -23.14 -73.02 -47.90
C ARG A 59 -22.43 -72.11 -46.89
N ALA A 60 -21.57 -72.67 -46.04
CA ALA A 60 -20.80 -71.88 -45.08
C ALA A 60 -19.82 -70.93 -45.78
N ARG A 61 -19.10 -71.39 -46.82
CA ARG A 61 -18.20 -70.54 -47.63
C ARG A 61 -18.96 -69.44 -48.38
N LEU A 62 -20.18 -69.70 -48.86
CA LEU A 62 -21.04 -68.70 -49.49
C LEU A 62 -21.51 -67.64 -48.46
N SER A 63 -21.92 -68.07 -47.26
CA SER A 63 -22.20 -67.15 -46.16
C SER A 63 -20.98 -66.31 -45.77
N MET A 64 -19.77 -66.88 -45.78
CA MET A 64 -18.52 -66.12 -45.58
C MET A 64 -18.30 -65.07 -46.68
N ALA A 65 -18.52 -65.43 -47.96
CA ALA A 65 -18.40 -64.49 -49.07
C ALA A 65 -19.37 -63.30 -48.96
N ASN A 66 -20.56 -63.56 -48.39
CA ASN A 66 -21.57 -62.54 -48.09
C ASN A 66 -21.36 -61.83 -46.75
N LYS A 67 -20.21 -62.05 -46.07
CA LYS A 67 -19.85 -61.49 -44.76
C LYS A 67 -20.78 -61.88 -43.60
N GLN A 68 -21.53 -62.96 -43.76
CA GLN A 68 -22.45 -63.51 -42.75
C GLN A 68 -21.72 -64.57 -41.89
N TYR A 69 -20.66 -64.16 -41.18
CA TYR A 69 -19.78 -65.08 -40.45
C TYR A 69 -20.49 -65.86 -39.35
N LYS A 70 -21.46 -65.24 -38.64
CA LYS A 70 -22.26 -65.94 -37.63
C LYS A 70 -23.16 -67.03 -38.21
N GLN A 71 -23.62 -66.86 -39.46
CA GLN A 71 -24.40 -67.90 -40.14
C GLN A 71 -23.49 -69.04 -40.59
N ALA A 72 -22.31 -68.73 -41.13
CA ALA A 72 -21.30 -69.73 -41.48
C ALA A 72 -20.88 -70.56 -40.25
N GLU A 73 -20.64 -69.90 -39.11
CA GLU A 73 -20.35 -70.56 -37.83
C GLU A 73 -21.48 -71.51 -37.42
N ARG A 74 -22.74 -71.07 -37.45
CA ARG A 74 -23.89 -71.94 -37.15
C ARG A 74 -23.97 -73.16 -38.06
N ILE A 75 -23.76 -72.98 -39.37
CA ILE A 75 -23.77 -74.09 -40.35
C ILE A 75 -22.68 -75.11 -40.00
N TYR A 76 -21.47 -74.68 -39.66
CA TYR A 76 -20.41 -75.60 -39.24
C TYR A 76 -20.74 -76.31 -37.92
N LEU A 77 -21.29 -75.60 -36.93
CA LEU A 77 -21.65 -76.17 -35.62
C LEU A 77 -22.80 -77.19 -35.71
N GLU A 78 -23.83 -76.90 -36.52
CA GLU A 78 -24.95 -77.82 -36.77
C GLU A 78 -24.49 -79.16 -37.38
N ASN A 79 -23.37 -79.16 -38.09
CA ASN A 79 -22.80 -80.34 -38.74
C ASN A 79 -21.62 -80.96 -37.96
N ASN A 80 -21.44 -80.61 -36.68
CA ASN A 80 -20.32 -81.07 -35.82
C ASN A 80 -18.91 -80.72 -36.36
N ALA A 81 -18.80 -79.75 -37.27
CA ALA A 81 -17.55 -79.30 -37.87
C ALA A 81 -16.91 -78.17 -37.03
N LEU A 82 -16.65 -78.42 -35.75
CA LEU A 82 -16.10 -77.42 -34.82
C LEU A 82 -14.71 -76.94 -35.25
N HIS A 83 -13.87 -77.85 -35.76
CA HIS A 83 -12.52 -77.51 -36.23
C HIS A 83 -12.57 -76.51 -37.39
N ASP A 84 -13.46 -76.72 -38.36
CA ASP A 84 -13.61 -75.83 -39.51
C ASP A 84 -14.17 -74.46 -39.12
N ALA A 85 -15.05 -74.39 -38.11
CA ALA A 85 -15.54 -73.13 -37.55
C ALA A 85 -14.41 -72.33 -36.87
N ILE A 86 -13.53 -73.00 -36.12
CA ILE A 86 -12.37 -72.38 -35.48
C ILE A 86 -11.34 -71.93 -36.53
N GLU A 87 -11.04 -72.78 -37.51
CA GLU A 87 -10.10 -72.47 -38.60
C GLU A 87 -10.60 -71.29 -39.45
N MET A 88 -11.92 -71.20 -39.68
CA MET A 88 -12.56 -70.05 -40.32
C MET A 88 -12.25 -68.76 -39.55
N HIS A 89 -12.50 -68.72 -38.24
CA HIS A 89 -12.24 -67.53 -37.42
C HIS A 89 -10.75 -67.18 -37.36
N GLN A 90 -9.86 -68.17 -37.33
CA GLN A 90 -8.41 -67.94 -37.45
C GLN A 90 -8.03 -67.29 -38.78
N LYS A 91 -8.54 -67.79 -39.92
CA LYS A 91 -8.30 -67.23 -41.26
C LYS A 91 -8.82 -65.79 -41.40
N LEU A 92 -9.86 -65.45 -40.64
CA LEU A 92 -10.42 -64.10 -40.56
C LEU A 92 -9.68 -63.18 -39.57
N ASN A 93 -8.62 -63.66 -38.91
CA ASN A 93 -7.93 -62.98 -37.79
C ASN A 93 -8.84 -62.64 -36.59
N ASN A 94 -9.99 -63.31 -36.46
CA ASN A 94 -10.92 -63.17 -35.35
C ASN A 94 -10.59 -64.17 -34.24
N TRP A 95 -9.40 -64.03 -33.66
CA TRP A 95 -8.88 -64.96 -32.67
C TRP A 95 -9.70 -65.01 -31.38
N GLU A 96 -10.28 -63.89 -30.93
CA GLU A 96 -11.16 -63.85 -29.76
C GLU A 96 -12.40 -64.74 -29.95
N ALA A 97 -13.10 -64.60 -31.07
CA ALA A 97 -14.24 -65.45 -31.41
C ALA A 97 -13.85 -66.93 -31.56
N ALA A 98 -12.66 -67.22 -32.10
CA ALA A 98 -12.14 -68.59 -32.19
C ALA A 98 -11.90 -69.20 -30.80
N ILE A 99 -11.33 -68.44 -29.87
CA ILE A 99 -11.04 -68.88 -28.50
C ILE A 99 -12.34 -69.01 -27.69
N ASP A 100 -13.25 -68.04 -27.79
CA ASP A 100 -14.54 -68.09 -27.10
C ASP A 100 -15.36 -69.31 -27.54
N LEU A 101 -15.39 -69.59 -28.85
CA LEU A 101 -16.05 -70.76 -29.41
C LEU A 101 -15.37 -72.06 -28.94
N ALA A 102 -14.04 -72.10 -28.94
CA ALA A 102 -13.28 -73.25 -28.47
C ALA A 102 -13.46 -73.50 -26.96
N GLN A 103 -13.58 -72.44 -26.15
CA GLN A 103 -13.86 -72.52 -24.71
C GLN A 103 -15.28 -73.02 -24.45
N ALA A 104 -16.28 -72.44 -25.14
CA ALA A 104 -17.69 -72.81 -24.97
C ALA A 104 -17.97 -74.26 -25.34
N MET A 105 -17.23 -74.80 -26.32
CA MET A 105 -17.40 -76.17 -26.82
C MET A 105 -16.38 -77.16 -26.24
N HIS A 106 -15.59 -76.76 -25.23
CA HIS A 106 -14.56 -77.58 -24.59
C HIS A 106 -13.58 -78.26 -25.58
N TYR A 107 -13.07 -77.48 -26.54
CA TYR A 107 -12.17 -77.98 -27.59
C TYR A 107 -10.86 -78.55 -27.00
N PRO A 108 -10.46 -79.80 -27.34
CA PRO A 108 -9.29 -80.46 -26.74
C PRO A 108 -7.96 -79.72 -26.93
N GLU A 109 -7.79 -78.99 -28.04
CA GLU A 109 -6.55 -78.26 -28.34
C GLU A 109 -6.65 -76.75 -28.03
N LEU A 110 -7.53 -76.35 -27.12
CA LEU A 110 -7.70 -74.95 -26.71
C LEU A 110 -6.39 -74.27 -26.32
N GLU A 111 -5.52 -74.96 -25.56
CA GLU A 111 -4.22 -74.42 -25.14
C GLU A 111 -3.26 -74.23 -26.32
N VAL A 112 -3.31 -75.13 -27.32
CA VAL A 112 -2.53 -74.99 -28.57
C VAL A 112 -3.04 -73.79 -29.37
N LEU A 113 -4.37 -73.59 -29.42
CA LEU A 113 -5.02 -72.46 -30.07
C LEU A 113 -4.61 -71.13 -29.43
N LYS A 114 -4.66 -71.04 -28.10
CA LYS A 114 -4.17 -69.87 -27.34
C LYS A 114 -2.69 -69.62 -27.60
N GLY A 115 -1.85 -70.65 -27.59
CA GLY A 115 -0.42 -70.53 -27.91
C GLY A 115 -0.15 -69.99 -29.32
N LYS A 116 -0.93 -70.43 -30.32
CA LYS A 116 -0.87 -69.87 -31.69
C LYS A 116 -1.28 -68.40 -31.72
N TYR A 117 -2.33 -68.03 -30.99
CA TYR A 117 -2.77 -66.65 -30.89
C TYR A 117 -1.72 -65.75 -30.22
N TYR A 118 -1.12 -66.18 -29.11
CA TYR A 118 -0.04 -65.44 -28.46
C TYR A 118 1.17 -65.23 -29.38
N ARG A 119 1.55 -66.27 -30.13
CA ARG A 119 2.62 -66.13 -31.13
C ARG A 119 2.26 -65.11 -32.21
N ASN A 120 1.03 -65.14 -32.71
CA ASN A 120 0.53 -64.15 -33.67
C ASN A 120 0.54 -62.73 -33.09
N LEU A 121 0.14 -62.54 -31.83
CA LEU A 121 0.18 -61.25 -31.16
C LEU A 121 1.61 -60.73 -31.04
N HIS A 122 2.56 -61.60 -30.69
CA HIS A 122 3.97 -61.23 -30.61
C HIS A 122 4.57 -60.90 -31.99
N GLU A 123 4.32 -61.74 -33.02
CA GLU A 123 4.79 -61.50 -34.39
C GLU A 123 4.21 -60.23 -35.01
N THR A 124 2.98 -59.85 -34.64
CA THR A 124 2.32 -58.62 -35.12
C THR A 124 2.61 -57.39 -34.25
N GLY A 125 3.40 -57.53 -33.17
CA GLY A 125 3.73 -56.44 -32.24
C GLY A 125 2.55 -55.99 -31.35
N GLN A 126 1.47 -56.77 -31.25
CA GLN A 126 0.30 -56.49 -30.41
C GLN A 126 0.50 -56.95 -28.96
N GLU A 127 1.62 -56.52 -28.35
CA GLU A 127 2.05 -56.99 -27.03
C GLU A 127 1.11 -56.56 -25.89
N GLN A 128 0.50 -55.37 -26.02
CA GLN A 128 -0.51 -54.89 -25.07
C GLN A 128 -1.67 -55.89 -24.94
N LYS A 129 -2.23 -56.35 -26.06
CA LYS A 129 -3.35 -57.32 -26.05
C LYS A 129 -2.91 -58.66 -25.48
N ALA A 130 -1.70 -59.11 -25.79
CA ALA A 130 -1.15 -60.34 -25.24
C ALA A 130 -1.09 -60.29 -23.70
N ALA A 131 -0.65 -59.16 -23.15
CA ALA A 131 -0.61 -58.93 -21.72
C ALA A 131 -2.02 -58.83 -21.10
N GLU A 132 -2.98 -58.16 -21.74
CA GLU A 132 -4.38 -58.10 -21.29
C GLU A 132 -5.02 -59.50 -21.19
N ILE A 133 -4.76 -60.36 -22.17
CA ILE A 133 -5.30 -61.73 -22.16
C ILE A 133 -4.65 -62.52 -21.01
N LYS A 134 -3.33 -62.46 -20.83
CA LYS A 134 -2.66 -63.11 -19.70
C LYS A 134 -3.18 -62.63 -18.34
N ALA A 135 -3.44 -61.34 -18.21
CA ALA A 135 -4.03 -60.77 -17.00
C ALA A 135 -5.45 -61.31 -16.75
N LYS A 136 -6.28 -61.45 -17.79
CA LYS A 136 -7.63 -62.08 -17.69
C LYS A 136 -7.56 -63.55 -17.30
N GLU A 137 -6.52 -64.27 -17.71
CA GLU A 137 -6.28 -65.66 -17.33
C GLU A 137 -5.76 -65.84 -15.89
N GLY A 138 -5.47 -64.73 -15.19
CA GLY A 138 -4.97 -64.73 -13.82
C GLY A 138 -3.44 -64.79 -13.70
N ASP A 139 -2.71 -64.91 -14.80
CA ASP A 139 -1.24 -64.82 -14.83
C ASP A 139 -0.79 -63.35 -14.95
N VAL A 140 -1.02 -62.61 -13.85
CA VAL A 140 -0.74 -61.18 -13.76
C VAL A 140 0.78 -60.90 -13.78
N SER A 141 1.60 -61.83 -13.30
CA SER A 141 3.06 -61.67 -13.26
C SER A 141 3.67 -61.69 -14.66
N SER A 142 3.26 -62.65 -15.50
CA SER A 142 3.68 -62.67 -16.91
C SER A 142 3.12 -61.48 -17.69
N ALA A 143 1.89 -61.05 -17.41
CA ALA A 143 1.31 -59.87 -18.05
C ALA A 143 2.14 -58.62 -17.75
N LEU A 144 2.53 -58.42 -16.49
CA LEU A 144 3.38 -57.32 -16.06
C LEU A 144 4.74 -57.33 -16.75
N GLN A 145 5.36 -58.50 -16.88
CA GLN A 145 6.62 -58.63 -17.61
C GLN A 145 6.48 -58.24 -19.08
N ILE A 146 5.41 -58.68 -19.76
CA ILE A 146 5.15 -58.28 -21.15
C ILE A 146 4.95 -56.77 -21.27
N TYR A 147 4.27 -56.12 -20.32
CA TYR A 147 4.16 -54.65 -20.31
C TYR A 147 5.50 -53.95 -20.12
N LEU A 148 6.41 -54.51 -19.32
CA LEU A 148 7.76 -53.95 -19.16
C LEU A 148 8.61 -54.15 -20.41
N ASP A 149 8.57 -55.35 -21.00
CA ASP A 149 9.33 -55.69 -22.22
C ASP A 149 8.85 -54.87 -23.42
N SER A 150 7.55 -54.58 -23.51
CA SER A 150 6.92 -53.73 -24.53
C SER A 150 7.09 -52.22 -24.29
N ASN A 151 7.86 -51.82 -23.27
CA ASN A 151 8.05 -50.42 -22.85
C ASN A 151 6.72 -49.68 -22.55
N GLN A 152 5.77 -50.36 -21.90
CA GLN A 152 4.49 -49.82 -21.44
C GLN A 152 4.40 -49.76 -19.90
N PRO A 153 5.27 -48.99 -19.21
CA PRO A 153 5.40 -49.03 -17.77
C PRO A 153 4.17 -48.46 -17.02
N THR A 154 3.35 -47.61 -17.64
CA THR A 154 2.11 -47.08 -17.04
C THR A 154 1.05 -48.16 -16.85
N LEU A 155 0.91 -49.07 -17.83
CA LEU A 155 0.00 -50.20 -17.73
C LEU A 155 0.53 -51.25 -16.75
N ALA A 156 1.84 -51.48 -16.75
CA ALA A 156 2.49 -52.33 -15.75
C ALA A 156 2.22 -51.82 -14.32
N ALA A 157 2.39 -50.52 -14.09
CA ALA A 157 2.15 -49.87 -12.79
C ALA A 157 0.68 -49.96 -12.37
N LYS A 158 -0.25 -49.74 -13.30
CA LYS A 158 -1.69 -49.86 -13.02
C LYS A 158 -2.05 -51.27 -12.55
N ILE A 159 -1.62 -52.29 -13.30
CA ILE A 159 -1.90 -53.68 -12.95
C ILE A 159 -1.25 -54.07 -11.63
N MET A 160 -0.06 -53.56 -11.36
CA MET A 160 0.61 -53.75 -10.07
C MET A 160 -0.20 -53.14 -8.92
N MET A 161 -0.65 -51.89 -9.05
CA MET A 161 -1.48 -51.20 -8.05
C MET A 161 -2.83 -51.89 -7.84
N ASP A 162 -3.46 -52.41 -8.90
CA ASP A 162 -4.72 -53.16 -8.81
C ASP A 162 -4.56 -54.50 -8.06
N ASN A 163 -3.33 -55.02 -7.90
CA ASN A 163 -3.04 -56.33 -7.31
C ASN A 163 -2.13 -56.23 -6.07
N SER A 164 -2.74 -56.21 -4.89
CA SER A 164 -2.03 -56.10 -3.59
C SER A 164 -0.93 -57.14 -3.33
N ASN A 165 -1.00 -58.33 -3.94
CA ASN A 165 0.05 -59.35 -3.82
C ASN A 165 1.34 -58.96 -4.56
N LEU A 166 1.22 -58.28 -5.71
CA LEU A 166 2.37 -57.84 -6.50
C LEU A 166 3.07 -56.64 -5.85
N MET A 167 2.32 -55.78 -5.17
CA MET A 167 2.84 -54.65 -4.40
C MET A 167 3.75 -55.06 -3.23
N ARG A 168 3.66 -56.31 -2.77
CA ARG A 168 4.53 -56.85 -1.71
C ARG A 168 5.90 -57.29 -2.24
N ASP A 169 6.04 -57.52 -3.54
CA ASP A 169 7.31 -57.88 -4.15
C ASP A 169 8.11 -56.62 -4.45
N GLU A 170 9.00 -56.25 -3.51
CA GLU A 170 9.87 -55.08 -3.63
C GLU A 170 10.72 -55.09 -4.90
N SER A 171 11.11 -56.28 -5.39
CA SER A 171 11.94 -56.39 -6.59
C SER A 171 11.19 -56.04 -7.87
N LEU A 172 9.89 -56.40 -7.94
CA LEU A 172 9.02 -56.06 -9.04
C LEU A 172 8.65 -54.57 -8.99
N VAL A 173 8.32 -54.05 -7.80
CA VAL A 173 8.06 -52.62 -7.59
C VAL A 173 9.26 -51.80 -8.05
N GLU A 174 10.48 -52.19 -7.69
CA GLU A 174 11.69 -51.48 -8.10
C GLU A 174 11.87 -51.49 -9.62
N LYS A 175 11.66 -52.63 -10.29
CA LYS A 175 11.75 -52.73 -11.76
C LYS A 175 10.74 -51.83 -12.47
N VAL A 176 9.48 -51.83 -12.01
CA VAL A 176 8.43 -50.97 -12.59
C VAL A 176 8.73 -49.50 -12.33
N THR A 177 9.18 -49.16 -11.12
CA THR A 177 9.57 -47.79 -10.74
C THR A 177 10.72 -47.28 -11.61
N LEU A 178 11.78 -48.07 -11.78
CA LEU A 178 12.91 -47.72 -12.65
C LEU A 178 12.49 -47.58 -14.11
N ALA A 179 11.57 -48.43 -14.60
CA ALA A 179 11.03 -48.32 -15.95
C ALA A 179 10.20 -47.04 -16.14
N LEU A 180 9.40 -46.63 -15.15
CA LEU A 180 8.66 -45.38 -15.16
C LEU A 180 9.60 -44.16 -15.17
N ILE A 181 10.62 -44.16 -14.29
CA ILE A 181 11.63 -43.09 -14.22
C ILE A 181 12.39 -42.98 -15.54
N LYS A 182 12.81 -44.12 -16.12
CA LYS A 182 13.51 -44.15 -17.41
C LYS A 182 12.69 -43.57 -18.56
N ASN A 183 11.36 -43.67 -18.50
CA ASN A 183 10.44 -43.09 -19.48
C ASN A 183 9.96 -41.68 -19.08
N GLU A 184 10.57 -41.06 -18.06
CA GLU A 184 10.21 -39.72 -17.54
C GLU A 184 8.76 -39.62 -17.03
N ILE A 185 8.15 -40.76 -16.66
CA ILE A 185 6.78 -40.82 -16.13
C ILE A 185 6.81 -40.78 -14.61
N PHE A 186 7.25 -39.64 -14.08
CA PHE A 186 7.52 -39.45 -12.66
C PHE A 186 6.26 -39.45 -11.78
N ASP A 187 5.13 -38.94 -12.28
CA ASP A 187 3.86 -38.90 -11.55
C ASP A 187 3.42 -40.30 -11.11
N LYS A 188 3.46 -41.26 -12.04
CA LYS A 188 3.05 -42.64 -11.77
C LYS A 188 4.08 -43.39 -10.94
N ALA A 189 5.36 -43.04 -11.07
CA ALA A 189 6.40 -43.58 -10.20
C ALA A 189 6.19 -43.14 -8.74
N GLY A 190 5.88 -41.85 -8.53
CA GLY A 190 5.54 -41.32 -7.22
C GLY A 190 4.30 -41.98 -6.60
N GLU A 191 3.22 -42.13 -7.37
CA GLU A 191 1.98 -42.78 -6.91
C GLU A 191 2.24 -44.23 -6.47
N LEU A 192 3.01 -44.99 -7.26
CA LEU A 192 3.40 -46.36 -6.92
C LEU A 192 4.22 -46.42 -5.63
N LEU A 193 5.17 -45.50 -5.45
CA LEU A 193 6.02 -45.43 -4.25
C LEU A 193 5.25 -44.99 -3.00
N GLU A 194 4.24 -44.14 -3.14
CA GLU A 194 3.33 -43.77 -2.04
C GLU A 194 2.57 -44.98 -1.50
N GLU A 195 2.02 -45.82 -2.38
CA GLU A 195 1.28 -47.02 -2.00
C GLU A 195 2.17 -48.04 -1.25
N VAL A 196 3.45 -48.13 -1.62
CA VAL A 196 4.46 -48.96 -0.93
C VAL A 196 5.07 -48.25 0.29
N LYS A 197 4.57 -47.04 0.63
CA LYS A 197 5.02 -46.20 1.77
C LYS A 197 6.49 -45.78 1.71
N GLN A 198 7.08 -45.75 0.52
CA GLN A 198 8.42 -45.21 0.27
C GLN A 198 8.36 -43.69 0.00
N PHE A 199 7.83 -42.94 0.98
CA PHE A 199 7.50 -41.51 0.83
C PHE A 199 8.69 -40.63 0.42
N GLN A 200 9.89 -40.92 0.93
CA GLN A 200 11.10 -40.15 0.59
C GLN A 200 11.40 -40.18 -0.92
N ARG A 201 11.35 -41.38 -1.51
CA ARG A 201 11.58 -41.58 -2.95
C ARG A 201 10.41 -41.05 -3.78
N ALA A 202 9.17 -41.16 -3.27
CA ALA A 202 8.00 -40.60 -3.94
C ALA A 202 8.13 -39.08 -4.11
N ILE A 203 8.55 -38.36 -3.06
CA ILE A 203 8.80 -36.91 -3.10
C ILE A 203 9.87 -36.57 -4.15
N GLU A 204 10.95 -37.34 -4.22
CA GLU A 204 12.01 -37.14 -5.22
C GLU A 204 11.47 -37.33 -6.64
N CYS A 205 10.70 -38.40 -6.89
CA CYS A 205 10.04 -38.60 -8.18
C CYS A 205 9.12 -37.42 -8.53
N TYR A 206 8.24 -37.00 -7.63
CA TYR A 206 7.35 -35.86 -7.92
C TYR A 206 8.09 -34.55 -8.16
N ARG A 207 9.20 -34.32 -7.45
CA ARG A 207 10.07 -33.16 -7.68
C ARG A 207 10.67 -33.21 -9.09
N ASP A 208 11.19 -34.36 -9.50
CA ASP A 208 11.78 -34.55 -10.83
C ASP A 208 10.71 -34.40 -11.95
N GLY A 209 9.48 -34.84 -11.66
CA GLY A 209 8.30 -34.64 -12.51
C GLY A 209 7.67 -33.25 -12.46
N LYS A 210 8.20 -32.32 -11.67
CA LYS A 210 7.63 -30.99 -11.37
C LYS A 210 6.20 -31.01 -10.81
N ALA A 211 5.77 -32.13 -10.24
CA ALA A 211 4.48 -32.30 -9.58
C ALA A 211 4.55 -31.87 -8.11
N PHE A 212 4.94 -30.61 -7.86
CA PHE A 212 5.21 -30.09 -6.53
C PHE A 212 3.99 -30.17 -5.59
N SER A 213 2.77 -30.01 -6.11
CA SER A 213 1.54 -30.14 -5.31
C SER A 213 1.39 -31.51 -4.64
N LYS A 214 1.68 -32.60 -5.38
CA LYS A 214 1.70 -33.95 -4.84
C LYS A 214 2.87 -34.15 -3.87
N ALA A 215 4.06 -33.66 -4.23
CA ALA A 215 5.24 -33.73 -3.37
C ALA A 215 5.01 -33.08 -1.99
N ILE A 216 4.41 -31.89 -1.97
CA ILE A 216 4.08 -31.15 -0.75
C ILE A 216 2.99 -31.86 0.06
N HIS A 217 1.96 -32.42 -0.59
CA HIS A 217 0.93 -33.19 0.10
C HIS A 217 1.54 -34.37 0.87
N VAL A 218 2.42 -35.15 0.23
CA VAL A 218 3.14 -36.25 0.88
C VAL A 218 4.07 -35.73 1.98
N ALA A 219 4.82 -34.65 1.72
CA ALA A 219 5.74 -34.06 2.68
C ALA A 219 5.03 -33.53 3.94
N ARG A 220 3.85 -32.90 3.81
CA ARG A 220 3.07 -32.40 4.96
C ARG A 220 2.73 -33.50 5.96
N PHE A 221 2.52 -34.73 5.49
CA PHE A 221 2.22 -35.87 6.36
C PHE A 221 3.47 -36.59 6.88
N SER A 222 4.50 -36.74 6.04
CA SER A 222 5.64 -37.62 6.33
C SER A 222 6.94 -36.88 6.70
N PHE A 223 7.19 -35.71 6.14
CA PHE A 223 8.41 -34.89 6.30
C PHE A 223 8.09 -33.38 6.32
N PRO A 224 7.40 -32.84 7.35
CA PRO A 224 6.98 -31.45 7.39
C PRO A 224 8.13 -30.44 7.22
N GLU A 225 9.33 -30.80 7.67
CA GLU A 225 10.55 -29.99 7.54
C GLU A 225 10.98 -29.76 6.09
N ARG A 226 10.59 -30.63 5.14
CA ARG A 226 10.91 -30.48 3.71
C ARG A 226 9.92 -29.59 2.96
N VAL A 227 8.76 -29.28 3.55
CA VAL A 227 7.70 -28.49 2.89
C VAL A 227 8.23 -27.12 2.47
N VAL A 228 8.91 -26.42 3.37
CA VAL A 228 9.50 -25.08 3.09
C VAL A 228 10.43 -25.12 1.89
N GLN A 229 11.29 -26.14 1.81
CA GLN A 229 12.21 -26.32 0.69
C GLN A 229 11.47 -26.61 -0.62
N LEU A 230 10.43 -27.45 -0.58
CA LEU A 230 9.63 -27.80 -1.76
C LEU A 230 8.79 -26.61 -2.27
N GLU A 231 8.24 -25.79 -1.37
CA GLU A 231 7.53 -24.55 -1.73
C GLU A 231 8.49 -23.56 -2.43
N GLU A 232 9.74 -23.44 -1.95
CA GLU A 232 10.75 -22.62 -2.61
C GLU A 232 11.11 -23.16 -4.00
N GLU A 233 11.35 -24.46 -4.14
CA GLU A 233 11.64 -25.11 -5.42
C GLU A 233 10.47 -24.97 -6.41
N TRP A 234 9.23 -25.04 -5.92
CA TRP A 234 8.03 -24.82 -6.72
C TRP A 234 7.96 -23.37 -7.22
N GLY A 235 8.16 -22.40 -6.32
CA GLY A 235 8.27 -20.99 -6.67
C GLY A 235 9.34 -20.74 -7.73
N ASP A 236 10.51 -21.36 -7.61
CA ASP A 236 11.61 -21.23 -8.58
C ASP A 236 11.28 -21.87 -9.94
N SER A 237 10.54 -22.99 -9.97
CA SER A 237 10.05 -23.58 -11.21
C SER A 237 9.03 -22.68 -11.91
N LEU A 238 8.04 -22.17 -11.17
CA LEU A 238 7.01 -21.26 -11.70
C LEU A 238 7.63 -19.96 -12.23
N ARG A 239 8.63 -19.42 -11.52
CA ARG A 239 9.38 -18.25 -11.96
C ARG A 239 10.10 -18.49 -13.29
N LYS A 240 10.69 -19.66 -13.50
CA LYS A 240 11.33 -20.04 -14.78
C LYS A 240 10.33 -20.19 -15.92
N GLU A 241 9.11 -20.63 -15.62
CA GLU A 241 8.00 -20.73 -16.57
C GLU A 241 7.34 -19.37 -16.86
N GLY A 242 7.70 -18.33 -16.11
CA GLY A 242 7.19 -16.97 -16.25
C GLY A 242 5.86 -16.72 -15.52
N ASN A 243 5.38 -17.69 -14.73
CA ASN A 243 4.19 -17.53 -13.92
C ASN A 243 4.54 -16.89 -12.57
N PHE A 244 4.84 -15.59 -12.60
CA PHE A 244 5.28 -14.86 -11.43
C PHE A 244 4.19 -14.74 -10.35
N ASP A 245 2.92 -14.56 -10.74
CA ASP A 245 1.80 -14.40 -9.80
C ASP A 245 1.65 -15.60 -8.86
N ALA A 246 1.64 -16.81 -9.41
CA ALA A 246 1.56 -18.03 -8.61
C ALA A 246 2.83 -18.25 -7.78
N ALA A 247 4.00 -17.86 -8.29
CA ALA A 247 5.25 -18.01 -7.57
C ALA A 247 5.31 -17.16 -6.28
N ILE A 248 4.62 -16.01 -6.23
CA ILE A 248 4.62 -15.12 -5.05
C ILE A 248 4.12 -15.86 -3.81
N SER A 249 2.98 -16.56 -3.88
CA SER A 249 2.42 -17.25 -2.71
C SER A 249 3.35 -18.35 -2.21
N HIS A 250 3.94 -19.13 -3.13
CA HIS A 250 4.87 -20.20 -2.76
C HIS A 250 6.17 -19.67 -2.13
N PHE A 251 6.70 -18.54 -2.62
CA PHE A 251 7.86 -17.90 -1.97
C PHE A 251 7.54 -17.28 -0.61
N LEU A 252 6.31 -16.81 -0.39
CA LEU A 252 5.88 -16.35 0.93
C LEU A 252 5.70 -17.53 1.90
N GLU A 253 5.12 -18.65 1.44
CA GLU A 253 4.98 -19.87 2.25
C GLU A 253 6.34 -20.51 2.59
N SER A 254 7.35 -20.36 1.73
CA SER A 254 8.72 -20.76 2.04
C SER A 254 9.50 -19.76 2.90
N GLY A 255 8.92 -18.60 3.22
CA GLY A 255 9.58 -17.55 3.99
C GLY A 255 10.63 -16.74 3.22
N ASN A 256 10.77 -16.96 1.91
CA ASN A 256 11.72 -16.24 1.06
C ASN A 256 11.06 -14.98 0.44
N SER A 257 10.81 -13.98 1.28
CA SER A 257 10.12 -12.76 0.90
C SER A 257 10.85 -11.94 -0.18
N ILE A 258 12.19 -12.02 -0.26
CA ILE A 258 12.99 -11.31 -1.28
C ILE A 258 12.68 -11.85 -2.69
N LYS A 259 12.64 -13.17 -2.86
CA LYS A 259 12.24 -13.79 -4.13
C LYS A 259 10.78 -13.48 -4.48
N ALA A 260 9.90 -13.42 -3.46
CA ALA A 260 8.51 -13.03 -3.66
C ALA A 260 8.38 -11.59 -4.21
N VAL A 261 9.16 -10.64 -3.69
CA VAL A 261 9.19 -9.25 -4.19
C VAL A 261 9.72 -9.17 -5.62
N ASP A 262 10.82 -9.86 -5.95
CA ASP A 262 11.35 -9.91 -7.33
C ASP A 262 10.29 -10.46 -8.31
N CYS A 263 9.58 -11.53 -7.93
CA CYS A 263 8.47 -12.06 -8.71
C CYS A 263 7.32 -11.06 -8.84
N ALA A 264 6.91 -10.40 -7.76
CA ALA A 264 5.83 -9.41 -7.80
C ALA A 264 6.16 -8.24 -8.74
N ILE A 265 7.40 -7.73 -8.72
CA ILE A 265 7.86 -6.69 -9.64
C ILE A 265 7.86 -7.18 -11.10
N ARG A 266 8.37 -8.38 -11.36
CA ARG A 266 8.37 -8.97 -12.72
C ARG A 266 6.95 -9.26 -13.23
N GLY A 267 6.05 -9.65 -12.34
CA GLY A 267 4.63 -9.84 -12.59
C GLY A 267 3.84 -8.53 -12.74
N LYS A 268 4.47 -7.37 -12.49
CA LYS A 268 3.84 -6.04 -12.48
C LYS A 268 2.76 -5.86 -11.39
N GLU A 269 2.86 -6.64 -10.32
CA GLU A 269 1.99 -6.57 -9.15
C GLU A 269 2.60 -5.62 -8.10
N TRP A 270 2.67 -4.34 -8.43
CA TRP A 270 3.38 -3.31 -7.65
C TRP A 270 2.83 -3.10 -6.24
N THR A 271 1.51 -3.22 -6.08
CA THR A 271 0.85 -3.10 -4.77
C THR A 271 1.28 -4.22 -3.84
N LYS A 272 1.18 -5.49 -4.30
CA LYS A 272 1.66 -6.66 -3.56
C LYS A 272 3.16 -6.55 -3.27
N ALA A 273 3.97 -6.11 -4.23
CA ALA A 273 5.40 -5.90 -4.01
C ALA A 273 5.68 -4.90 -2.87
N SER A 274 4.94 -3.78 -2.85
CA SER A 274 5.07 -2.76 -1.79
C SER A 274 4.64 -3.27 -0.43
N ASP A 275 3.59 -4.09 -0.36
CA ASP A 275 3.08 -4.62 0.90
C ASP A 275 3.99 -5.73 1.46
N ILE A 276 4.54 -6.59 0.60
CA ILE A 276 5.52 -7.58 1.01
C ILE A 276 6.79 -6.88 1.53
N LEU A 277 7.28 -5.83 0.87
CA LEU A 277 8.47 -5.08 1.30
C LEU A 277 8.32 -4.43 2.69
N LYS A 278 7.16 -3.86 3.01
CA LYS A 278 6.88 -3.29 4.34
C LYS A 278 6.98 -4.31 5.46
N VAL A 279 6.85 -5.61 5.18
CA VAL A 279 7.00 -6.67 6.19
C VAL A 279 8.47 -7.06 6.39
N ILE A 280 9.36 -6.75 5.45
CA ILE A 280 10.80 -7.11 5.45
C ILE A 280 11.65 -6.04 6.18
N GLU A 281 11.08 -5.27 7.13
CA GLU A 281 11.67 -4.08 7.80
C GLU A 281 13.13 -4.20 8.34
N ASN A 282 13.74 -5.39 8.36
CA ASN A 282 15.05 -5.67 8.96
C ASN A 282 16.24 -5.80 8.00
N ASP A 283 16.07 -5.86 6.68
CA ASP A 283 17.17 -6.05 5.71
C ASP A 283 17.34 -4.85 4.75
N ALA A 284 17.84 -3.74 5.29
CA ALA A 284 18.01 -2.46 4.57
C ALA A 284 18.96 -2.52 3.35
N GLY A 285 19.79 -3.56 3.21
CA GLY A 285 20.75 -3.66 2.10
C GLY A 285 20.11 -4.06 0.78
N GLU A 286 19.41 -5.19 0.74
CA GLU A 286 18.86 -5.78 -0.50
C GLU A 286 17.49 -5.19 -0.87
N THR A 287 16.76 -4.62 0.10
CA THR A 287 15.42 -4.05 -0.11
C THR A 287 15.45 -2.70 -0.85
N THR A 288 16.51 -1.90 -0.70
CA THR A 288 16.66 -0.58 -1.33
C THR A 288 16.50 -0.59 -2.85
N GLY A 289 17.13 -1.57 -3.51
CA GLY A 289 17.03 -1.71 -4.97
C GLY A 289 15.62 -2.08 -5.47
N PHE A 290 14.78 -2.68 -4.61
CA PHE A 290 13.39 -2.95 -4.94
C PHE A 290 12.52 -1.71 -4.74
N TYR A 291 12.72 -0.96 -3.65
CA TYR A 291 12.05 0.31 -3.42
C TYR A 291 12.25 1.29 -4.59
N GLU A 292 13.48 1.40 -5.10
CA GLU A 292 13.79 2.23 -6.28
C GLU A 292 12.98 1.84 -7.52
N LYS A 293 12.92 0.55 -7.87
CA LYS A 293 12.18 0.08 -9.05
C LYS A 293 10.68 0.35 -8.94
N ILE A 294 10.12 0.20 -7.73
CA ILE A 294 8.70 0.47 -7.49
C ILE A 294 8.46 1.99 -7.52
N ALA A 295 9.36 2.80 -6.96
CA ALA A 295 9.28 4.26 -7.00
C ALA A 295 9.30 4.80 -8.43
N GLN A 296 10.23 4.34 -9.28
CA GLN A 296 10.31 4.69 -10.70
C GLN A 296 9.01 4.36 -11.47
N HIS A 297 8.36 3.25 -11.12
CA HIS A 297 7.08 2.91 -11.73
C HIS A 297 5.96 3.89 -11.32
N TYR A 298 5.85 4.22 -10.03
CA TYR A 298 4.86 5.20 -9.55
C TYR A 298 5.13 6.62 -10.08
N GLU A 299 6.40 6.99 -10.25
CA GLU A 299 6.84 8.21 -10.94
C GLU A 299 6.33 8.23 -12.38
N ALA A 300 6.56 7.16 -13.14
CA ALA A 300 6.09 7.06 -14.52
C ALA A 300 4.55 7.13 -14.67
N GLN A 301 3.81 6.71 -13.63
CA GLN A 301 2.35 6.85 -13.56
C GLN A 301 1.87 8.23 -13.06
N GLY A 302 2.78 9.11 -12.64
CA GLY A 302 2.47 10.43 -12.08
C GLY A 302 1.93 10.40 -10.64
N GLN A 303 2.08 9.27 -9.93
CA GLN A 303 1.72 9.13 -8.52
C GLN A 303 2.90 9.55 -7.62
N TYR A 304 3.23 10.83 -7.67
CA TYR A 304 4.42 11.39 -7.02
C TYR A 304 4.44 11.17 -5.49
N ASP A 305 3.30 11.21 -4.81
CA ASP A 305 3.23 11.02 -3.35
C ASP A 305 3.66 9.62 -2.90
N MET A 306 3.33 8.59 -3.71
CA MET A 306 3.72 7.21 -3.42
C MET A 306 5.18 6.97 -3.80
N ALA A 307 5.62 7.53 -4.93
CA ALA A 307 7.02 7.46 -5.35
C ALA A 307 7.95 8.15 -4.33
N GLU A 308 7.56 9.31 -3.77
CA GLU A 308 8.34 10.01 -2.75
C GLU A 308 8.60 9.14 -1.52
N LYS A 309 7.55 8.52 -0.96
CA LYS A 309 7.68 7.63 0.20
C LYS A 309 8.64 6.48 -0.09
N LEU A 310 8.51 5.85 -1.25
CA LEU A 310 9.38 4.75 -1.65
C LEU A 310 10.82 5.18 -1.93
N TYR A 311 11.05 6.39 -2.45
CA TYR A 311 12.41 6.95 -2.61
C TYR A 311 13.06 7.28 -1.27
N ILE A 312 12.28 7.75 -0.28
CA ILE A 312 12.74 7.96 1.09
C ILE A 312 13.07 6.61 1.74
N ASP A 313 12.20 5.60 1.61
CA ASP A 313 12.44 4.24 2.09
C ASP A 313 13.67 3.59 1.42
N ALA A 314 13.95 3.96 0.16
CA ALA A 314 15.17 3.57 -0.55
C ALA A 314 16.44 4.33 -0.11
N ASN A 315 16.34 5.26 0.83
CA ASN A 315 17.42 6.16 1.27
C ASN A 315 18.00 7.03 0.12
N ARG A 316 17.14 7.44 -0.83
CA ARG A 316 17.48 8.29 -1.99
C ARG A 316 16.59 9.53 -2.07
N PRO A 317 16.65 10.45 -1.08
CA PRO A 317 15.83 11.66 -1.07
C PRO A 317 16.16 12.62 -2.24
N THR A 318 17.38 12.56 -2.78
CA THR A 318 17.79 13.37 -3.93
C THR A 318 16.99 13.04 -5.18
N ASP A 319 16.70 11.77 -5.43
CA ASP A 319 15.93 11.32 -6.58
C ASP A 319 14.47 11.77 -6.47
N ALA A 320 13.90 11.74 -5.26
CA ALA A 320 12.56 12.25 -5.02
C ALA A 320 12.46 13.75 -5.37
N VAL A 321 13.48 14.54 -5.02
CA VAL A 321 13.55 15.96 -5.38
C VAL A 321 13.69 16.14 -6.91
N GLU A 322 14.55 15.35 -7.57
CA GLU A 322 14.69 15.37 -9.03
C GLU A 322 13.38 15.02 -9.76
N MET A 323 12.65 14.01 -9.28
CA MET A 323 11.33 13.63 -9.77
C MET A 323 10.35 14.82 -9.73
N TYR A 324 10.24 15.50 -8.59
CA TYR A 324 9.35 16.67 -8.46
C TYR A 324 9.80 17.87 -9.32
N ASN A 325 11.11 18.04 -9.52
CA ASN A 325 11.66 19.04 -10.43
C ASN A 325 11.28 18.75 -11.89
N ASN A 326 11.46 17.51 -12.33
CA ASN A 326 11.10 17.07 -13.69
C ASN A 326 9.60 17.20 -13.95
N ALA A 327 8.77 16.96 -12.93
CA ALA A 327 7.32 17.10 -13.01
C ALA A 327 6.83 18.57 -12.97
N GLY A 328 7.70 19.55 -12.73
CA GLY A 328 7.32 20.95 -12.50
C GLY A 328 6.49 21.18 -11.22
N LYS A 329 6.42 20.16 -10.35
CA LYS A 329 5.66 20.16 -9.08
C LYS A 329 6.59 20.31 -7.86
N TRP A 330 7.69 21.02 -8.03
CA TRP A 330 8.76 21.17 -7.04
C TRP A 330 8.30 21.79 -5.69
N ILE A 331 7.14 22.48 -5.68
CA ILE A 331 6.64 23.24 -4.53
C ILE A 331 6.10 22.27 -3.47
N GLU A 332 5.43 21.21 -3.91
CA GLU A 332 4.79 20.22 -3.04
C GLU A 332 5.81 19.25 -2.47
N GLY A 333 6.69 18.70 -3.33
CA GLY A 333 7.69 17.71 -2.92
C GLY A 333 8.93 18.30 -2.26
N GLY A 334 9.53 19.35 -2.85
CA GLY A 334 10.74 19.97 -2.32
C GLY A 334 10.52 20.59 -0.94
N SER A 335 9.38 21.27 -0.72
CA SER A 335 9.07 21.88 0.57
C SER A 335 8.89 20.85 1.70
N ARG A 336 8.54 19.60 1.40
CA ARG A 336 8.37 18.54 2.40
C ARG A 336 9.70 17.86 2.74
N ILE A 337 10.44 17.44 1.71
CA ILE A 337 11.74 16.78 1.87
C ILE A 337 12.78 17.70 2.53
N PHE A 338 12.87 18.97 2.10
CA PHE A 338 13.81 19.93 2.70
C PHE A 338 13.38 20.42 4.10
N ARG A 339 12.11 20.23 4.50
CA ARG A 339 11.67 20.49 5.88
C ARG A 339 12.12 19.40 6.84
N GLU A 340 12.17 18.15 6.38
CA GLU A 340 12.59 17.01 7.20
C GLU A 340 14.11 16.98 7.39
N GLU A 341 14.90 17.43 6.40
CA GLU A 341 16.35 17.56 6.51
C GLU A 341 16.78 18.99 6.88
N ALA A 342 16.64 19.36 8.16
CA ALA A 342 16.99 20.67 8.72
C ALA A 342 18.45 21.14 8.45
N ASN A 343 19.33 20.26 7.97
CA ASN A 343 20.76 20.55 7.72
C ASN A 343 21.09 21.05 6.30
N ARG A 344 20.13 21.10 5.36
CA ARG A 344 20.40 21.52 3.95
C ARG A 344 19.68 22.79 3.50
N LEU A 345 19.27 23.65 4.45
CA LEU A 345 18.55 24.89 4.15
C LEU A 345 19.37 25.88 3.29
N LYS A 346 20.71 25.88 3.41
CA LYS A 346 21.58 26.73 2.59
C LYS A 346 21.61 26.32 1.12
N ASP A 347 21.65 25.02 0.85
CA ASP A 347 21.60 24.50 -0.53
C ASP A 347 20.26 24.88 -1.18
N ALA A 348 19.16 24.77 -0.41
CA ALA A 348 17.83 25.19 -0.85
C ALA A 348 17.74 26.72 -1.10
N GLU A 349 18.38 27.54 -0.26
CA GLU A 349 18.45 28.99 -0.46
C GLU A 349 19.13 29.36 -1.79
N GLU A 350 20.32 28.82 -2.06
CA GLU A 350 21.06 29.12 -3.30
C GLU A 350 20.22 28.80 -4.53
N LEU A 351 19.48 27.71 -4.50
CA LEU A 351 18.58 27.29 -5.58
C LEU A 351 17.39 28.24 -5.75
N TYR A 352 16.69 28.61 -4.67
CA TYR A 352 15.57 29.57 -4.75
C TYR A 352 16.01 30.94 -5.29
N VAL A 353 17.22 31.37 -4.94
CA VAL A 353 17.80 32.61 -5.46
C VAL A 353 18.16 32.50 -6.94
N GLN A 354 18.76 31.38 -7.39
CA GLN A 354 19.11 31.17 -8.80
C GLN A 354 17.89 31.14 -9.73
N VAL A 355 16.76 30.63 -9.25
CA VAL A 355 15.52 30.55 -10.02
C VAL A 355 14.70 31.87 -9.95
N GLY A 356 15.18 32.86 -9.20
CA GLY A 356 14.57 34.19 -9.14
C GLY A 356 13.33 34.26 -8.25
N GLU A 357 13.17 33.35 -7.30
CA GLU A 357 12.06 33.33 -6.34
C GLU A 357 12.52 33.51 -4.86
N PRO A 358 13.15 34.64 -4.50
CA PRO A 358 13.70 34.87 -3.16
C PRO A 358 12.63 34.87 -2.05
N ASN A 359 11.38 35.21 -2.37
CA ASN A 359 10.26 35.18 -1.42
C ASN A 359 9.99 33.79 -0.84
N ARG A 360 10.29 32.72 -1.59
CA ARG A 360 10.09 31.34 -1.11
C ARG A 360 11.19 30.90 -0.16
N ALA A 361 12.44 31.30 -0.41
CA ALA A 361 13.54 31.13 0.53
C ALA A 361 13.25 31.84 1.87
N ILE A 362 12.72 33.07 1.80
CA ILE A 362 12.29 33.83 2.99
C ILE A 362 11.20 33.07 3.77
N ALA A 363 10.19 32.53 3.08
CA ALA A 363 9.13 31.74 3.73
C ALA A 363 9.67 30.43 4.34
N MET A 364 10.62 29.78 3.68
CA MET A 364 11.29 28.57 4.18
C MET A 364 12.01 28.87 5.50
N TYR A 365 12.90 29.88 5.53
CA TYR A 365 13.60 30.26 6.75
C TYR A 365 12.67 30.74 7.86
N LYS A 366 11.56 31.42 7.52
CA LYS A 366 10.52 31.77 8.49
C LYS A 366 9.89 30.53 9.14
N SER A 367 9.62 29.48 8.38
CA SER A 367 9.01 28.26 8.90
C SER A 367 9.99 27.40 9.73
N ALA A 368 11.29 27.50 9.44
CA ALA A 368 12.36 26.87 10.21
C ALA A 368 12.81 27.65 11.47
N ASP A 369 12.14 28.77 11.80
CA ASP A 369 12.50 29.71 12.88
C ASP A 369 13.94 30.28 12.80
N ARG A 370 14.51 30.30 11.59
CA ARG A 370 15.85 30.81 11.27
C ARG A 370 15.76 32.27 10.80
N LEU A 371 15.51 33.14 11.77
CA LEU A 371 15.15 34.53 11.54
C LEU A 371 16.31 35.38 11.00
N GLU A 372 17.56 35.08 11.36
CA GLU A 372 18.72 35.83 10.90
C GLU A 372 18.92 35.67 9.39
N GLU A 373 18.94 34.41 8.90
CA GLU A 373 19.08 34.11 7.48
C GLU A 373 17.88 34.62 6.67
N MET A 374 16.67 34.56 7.25
CA MET A 374 15.48 35.17 6.66
C MET A 374 15.68 36.68 6.43
N MET A 375 16.19 37.40 7.43
CA MET A 375 16.34 38.85 7.36
C MET A 375 17.42 39.28 6.37
N VAL A 376 18.51 38.52 6.24
CA VAL A 376 19.54 38.76 5.22
C VAL A 376 18.94 38.71 3.81
N LEU A 377 18.06 37.75 3.54
CA LEU A 377 17.36 37.66 2.26
C LEU A 377 16.37 38.79 2.04
N VAL A 378 15.62 39.17 3.08
CA VAL A 378 14.69 40.32 3.01
C VAL A 378 15.45 41.61 2.73
N GLU A 379 16.60 41.84 3.36
CA GLU A 379 17.44 43.02 3.11
C GLU A 379 17.97 43.05 1.67
N ARG A 380 18.40 41.89 1.16
CA ARG A 380 18.97 41.77 -0.19
C ARG A 380 17.93 41.93 -1.32
N PHE A 381 16.72 41.38 -1.15
CA PHE A 381 15.73 41.31 -2.22
C PHE A 381 14.49 42.20 -2.00
N HIS A 382 14.20 42.61 -0.77
CA HIS A 382 13.00 43.35 -0.36
C HIS A 382 13.31 44.48 0.62
N SER A 383 14.32 45.29 0.29
CA SER A 383 14.75 46.45 1.10
C SER A 383 13.61 47.40 1.46
N GLU A 384 12.61 47.54 0.58
CA GLU A 384 11.44 48.40 0.75
C GLU A 384 10.47 47.91 1.83
N LYS A 385 10.49 46.62 2.16
CA LYS A 385 9.63 46.00 3.19
C LYS A 385 10.37 45.71 4.50
N LEU A 386 11.65 46.07 4.58
CA LEU A 386 12.51 45.69 5.70
C LEU A 386 11.97 46.23 7.04
N GLN A 387 11.56 47.51 7.08
CA GLN A 387 10.99 48.13 8.28
C GLN A 387 9.69 47.45 8.74
N GLU A 388 8.78 47.18 7.80
CA GLU A 388 7.52 46.48 8.11
C GLU A 388 7.77 45.04 8.57
N THR A 389 8.79 44.38 8.00
CA THR A 389 9.17 43.01 8.36
C THR A 389 9.77 42.96 9.78
N HIS A 390 10.66 43.88 10.14
CA HIS A 390 11.16 44.01 11.52
C HIS A 390 10.01 44.22 12.52
N LYS A 391 9.03 45.07 12.18
CA LYS A 391 7.85 45.30 13.03
C LYS A 391 7.02 44.03 13.23
N ARG A 392 6.65 43.34 12.16
CA ARG A 392 5.87 42.09 12.24
C ARG A 392 6.62 41.00 13.00
N LEU A 393 7.94 40.93 12.80
CA LEU A 393 8.79 39.98 13.51
C LEU A 393 8.83 40.28 15.02
N ALA A 394 8.92 41.55 15.40
CA ALA A 394 8.86 41.98 16.79
C ALA A 394 7.51 41.63 17.44
N GLU A 395 6.39 41.82 16.74
CA GLU A 395 5.04 41.42 17.20
C GLU A 395 4.93 39.89 17.41
N ASP A 396 5.53 39.10 16.51
CA ASP A 396 5.56 37.63 16.62
C ASP A 396 6.44 37.18 17.81
N LEU A 397 7.60 37.82 18.03
CA LEU A 397 8.47 37.54 19.17
C LEU A 397 7.83 37.97 20.51
N GLN A 398 7.11 39.10 20.52
CA GLN A 398 6.34 39.54 21.67
C GLN A 398 5.27 38.52 22.05
N LYS A 399 4.56 37.93 21.08
CA LYS A 399 3.59 36.85 21.34
C LYS A 399 4.25 35.58 21.87
N LYS A 400 5.48 35.27 21.44
CA LYS A 400 6.28 34.16 21.99
C LYS A 400 6.80 34.44 23.41
N GLY A 401 6.77 35.70 23.86
CA GLY A 401 7.21 36.13 25.19
C GLY A 401 8.69 36.51 25.28
N ASP A 402 9.45 36.51 24.19
CA ASP A 402 10.83 36.96 24.17
C ASP A 402 10.90 38.49 23.98
N LEU A 403 10.71 39.21 25.09
CA LEU A 403 10.65 40.68 25.10
C LEU A 403 11.97 41.34 24.67
N LYS A 404 13.12 40.71 24.94
CA LYS A 404 14.43 41.28 24.60
C LYS A 404 14.71 41.18 23.10
N ALA A 405 14.45 40.03 22.51
CA ALA A 405 14.57 39.87 21.06
C ALA A 405 13.55 40.77 20.33
N ALA A 406 12.32 40.88 20.85
CA ALA A 406 11.31 41.79 20.31
C ALA A 406 11.73 43.27 20.40
N GLU A 407 12.32 43.71 21.51
CA GLU A 407 12.88 45.07 21.66
C GLU A 407 13.88 45.38 20.55
N GLU A 408 14.86 44.49 20.33
CA GLU A 408 15.88 44.71 19.31
C GLU A 408 15.25 44.89 17.92
N GLN A 409 14.24 44.09 17.58
CA GLN A 409 13.55 44.19 16.29
C GLN A 409 12.66 45.45 16.19
N TYR A 410 11.98 45.87 17.26
CA TYR A 410 11.24 47.13 17.29
C TYR A 410 12.14 48.37 17.17
N LEU A 411 13.34 48.32 17.76
CA LEU A 411 14.31 49.40 17.61
C LEU A 411 14.85 49.46 16.17
N LYS A 412 15.15 48.31 15.56
CA LYS A 412 15.56 48.23 14.15
C LYS A 412 14.48 48.72 13.18
N SER A 413 13.20 48.54 13.50
CA SER A 413 12.10 49.10 12.69
C SER A 413 11.88 50.60 12.92
N GLY A 414 12.50 51.20 13.95
CA GLY A 414 12.30 52.60 14.35
C GLY A 414 11.03 52.83 15.20
N GLU A 415 10.29 51.78 15.53
CA GLU A 415 9.00 51.84 16.25
C GLU A 415 9.20 51.69 17.77
N TRP A 416 10.02 52.54 18.37
CA TRP A 416 10.32 52.52 19.81
C TRP A 416 9.07 52.65 20.70
N ASN A 417 8.01 53.30 20.21
CA ASN A 417 6.73 53.43 20.90
C ASN A 417 6.09 52.05 21.18
N LEU A 418 6.20 51.12 20.24
CA LEU A 418 5.65 49.76 20.38
C LEU A 418 6.47 48.96 21.39
N ALA A 419 7.80 49.07 21.36
CA ALA A 419 8.67 48.45 22.37
C ALA A 419 8.34 48.95 23.80
N VAL A 420 8.14 50.26 23.95
CA VAL A 420 7.71 50.85 25.24
C VAL A 420 6.36 50.31 25.68
N ASN A 421 5.38 50.25 24.79
CA ASN A 421 4.04 49.74 25.13
C ASN A 421 4.07 48.25 25.49
N MET A 422 4.87 47.45 24.78
CA MET A 422 5.11 46.05 25.12
C MET A 422 5.64 45.90 26.57
N TYR A 423 6.66 46.67 26.95
CA TYR A 423 7.19 46.60 28.31
C TYR A 423 6.22 47.16 29.37
N LYS A 424 5.37 48.14 29.02
CA LYS A 424 4.30 48.62 29.90
C LYS A 424 3.24 47.55 30.15
N GLU A 425 2.81 46.84 29.11
CA GLU A 425 1.85 45.73 29.21
C GLU A 425 2.41 44.57 30.04
N ALA A 426 3.73 44.34 29.97
CA ALA A 426 4.44 43.37 30.80
C ALA A 426 4.75 43.85 32.24
N GLU A 427 4.27 45.05 32.62
CA GLU A 427 4.57 45.72 33.90
C GLU A 427 6.08 45.96 34.17
N GLN A 428 6.91 45.85 33.13
CA GLN A 428 8.37 46.07 33.18
C GLN A 428 8.69 47.55 32.90
N TRP A 429 8.25 48.40 33.82
CA TRP A 429 8.34 49.84 33.70
C TRP A 429 9.77 50.41 33.63
N ALA A 430 10.75 49.73 34.22
CA ALA A 430 12.14 50.16 34.19
C ALA A 430 12.72 50.14 32.77
N ASP A 431 12.42 49.08 32.01
CA ASP A 431 12.86 48.95 30.62
C ASP A 431 12.07 49.86 29.67
N ALA A 432 10.75 50.01 29.90
CA ALA A 432 9.94 50.99 29.19
C ALA A 432 10.47 52.42 29.35
N TYR A 433 10.87 52.80 30.58
CA TYR A 433 11.47 54.09 30.86
C TYR A 433 12.84 54.25 30.20
N ARG A 434 13.68 53.21 30.24
CA ARG A 434 15.00 53.19 29.57
C ARG A 434 14.86 53.50 28.09
N ILE A 435 14.03 52.74 27.37
CA ILE A 435 13.88 52.89 25.92
C ILE A 435 13.37 54.30 25.57
N ALA A 436 12.36 54.79 26.29
CA ALA A 436 11.83 56.12 26.02
C ALA A 436 12.80 57.26 26.33
N LYS A 437 13.73 57.05 27.27
CA LYS A 437 14.77 58.04 27.57
C LYS A 437 15.83 58.09 26.47
N PHE A 438 16.18 56.96 25.88
CA PHE A 438 17.19 56.89 24.81
C PHE A 438 16.60 57.26 23.43
N GLU A 439 15.43 56.72 23.08
CA GLU A 439 14.88 56.82 21.71
C GLU A 439 13.72 57.83 21.60
N GLY A 440 12.91 57.99 22.66
CA GLY A 440 11.69 58.79 22.64
C GLY A 440 11.86 60.28 22.96
N GLY A 441 13.07 60.69 23.32
CA GLY A 441 13.41 62.07 23.65
C GLY A 441 12.86 62.57 25.00
N ASP A 442 13.00 63.87 25.25
CA ASP A 442 12.76 64.46 26.57
C ASP A 442 11.29 64.38 27.03
N ARG A 443 10.34 64.42 26.09
CA ARG A 443 8.91 64.36 26.41
C ARG A 443 8.41 62.94 26.70
N ALA A 444 8.91 61.94 26.00
CA ALA A 444 8.39 60.57 26.09
C ALA A 444 8.70 59.93 27.45
N HIS A 445 9.96 60.02 27.91
CA HIS A 445 10.33 59.43 29.19
C HIS A 445 9.63 60.08 30.38
N LYS A 446 9.35 61.40 30.31
CA LYS A 446 8.54 62.12 31.32
C LYS A 446 7.11 61.57 31.40
N GLN A 447 6.49 61.33 30.25
CA GLN A 447 5.15 60.75 30.19
C GLN A 447 5.11 59.32 30.74
N ILE A 448 6.13 58.51 30.46
CA ILE A 448 6.19 57.12 30.95
C ILE A 448 6.53 57.07 32.43
N ALA A 449 7.41 57.95 32.92
CA ALA A 449 7.66 58.09 34.36
C ALA A 449 6.38 58.47 35.12
N TYR A 450 5.56 59.38 34.57
CA TYR A 450 4.25 59.72 35.13
C TYR A 450 3.31 58.51 35.17
N LEU A 451 3.19 57.75 34.08
CA LEU A 451 2.36 56.54 34.03
C LEU A 451 2.86 55.45 34.99
N TRP A 452 4.17 55.30 35.10
CA TRP A 452 4.80 54.37 36.04
C TRP A 452 4.47 54.75 37.49
N ALA A 453 4.59 56.04 37.82
CA ALA A 453 4.23 56.57 39.13
C ALA A 453 2.73 56.35 39.43
N LYS A 454 1.85 56.57 38.44
CA LYS A 454 0.40 56.33 38.57
C LYS A 454 0.07 54.87 38.84
N ASN A 455 0.80 53.92 38.24
CA ASN A 455 0.61 52.50 38.47
C ASN A 455 1.07 52.04 39.87
N LEU A 456 2.10 52.68 40.44
CA LEU A 456 2.57 52.36 41.80
C LEU A 456 1.71 52.99 42.90
N GLY A 457 1.33 54.26 42.74
CA GLY A 457 0.62 55.03 43.76
C GLY A 457 1.44 55.35 45.02
N GLY A 458 0.89 56.21 45.88
CA GLY A 458 1.39 56.52 47.23
C GLY A 458 2.86 56.96 47.33
N ASP A 459 3.49 56.59 48.45
CA ASP A 459 4.89 56.95 48.74
C ASP A 459 5.90 56.37 47.74
N ALA A 460 5.57 55.24 47.10
CA ALA A 460 6.45 54.59 46.14
C ALA A 460 6.55 55.39 44.83
N ALA A 461 5.43 55.96 44.37
CA ALA A 461 5.38 56.86 43.23
C ALA A 461 6.28 58.09 43.43
N ILE A 462 6.27 58.67 44.64
CA ILE A 462 7.03 59.88 44.96
C ILE A 462 8.53 59.57 45.03
N LYS A 463 8.92 58.51 45.74
CA LYS A 463 10.33 58.09 45.79
C LYS A 463 10.91 57.87 44.40
N LEU A 464 10.11 57.30 43.49
CA LEU A 464 10.49 57.08 42.11
C LEU A 464 10.67 58.39 41.33
N LEU A 465 9.67 59.27 41.38
CA LEU A 465 9.71 60.55 40.69
C LEU A 465 10.81 61.48 41.23
N THR A 466 11.02 61.51 42.54
CA THR A 466 12.12 62.25 43.18
C THR A 466 13.48 61.69 42.78
N ARG A 467 13.64 60.35 42.72
CA ARG A 467 14.89 59.71 42.27
C ARG A 467 15.27 60.10 40.84
N HIS A 468 14.28 60.25 39.96
CA HIS A 468 14.50 60.67 38.58
C HIS A 468 14.45 62.19 38.37
N GLY A 469 14.17 62.97 39.42
CA GLY A 469 14.07 64.43 39.36
C GLY A 469 12.84 64.93 38.61
N LEU A 470 11.81 64.09 38.40
CA LEU A 470 10.65 64.34 37.55
C LEU A 470 9.36 64.68 38.32
N LEU A 471 9.47 64.95 39.63
CA LEU A 471 8.30 65.16 40.50
C LEU A 471 7.49 66.40 40.09
N GLN A 472 8.17 67.51 39.80
CA GLN A 472 7.51 68.76 39.42
C GLN A 472 6.87 68.64 38.04
N GLU A 473 7.59 68.10 37.05
CA GLU A 473 7.05 67.89 35.71
C GLU A 473 5.87 66.91 35.70
N SER A 474 5.88 65.89 36.57
CA SER A 474 4.77 64.94 36.70
C SER A 474 3.50 65.59 37.24
N ILE A 475 3.64 66.52 38.20
CA ILE A 475 2.51 67.33 38.70
C ILE A 475 1.95 68.19 37.57
N ASP A 476 2.80 68.88 36.81
CA ASP A 476 2.37 69.69 35.67
C ASP A 476 1.67 68.84 34.60
N LEU A 477 2.24 67.69 34.24
CA LEU A 477 1.68 66.76 33.25
C LEU A 477 0.31 66.19 33.68
N GLY A 478 0.18 65.76 34.94
CA GLY A 478 -1.09 65.27 35.48
C GLY A 478 -2.15 66.37 35.54
N THR A 479 -1.74 67.59 35.90
CA THR A 479 -2.65 68.75 35.95
C THR A 479 -3.16 69.12 34.55
N SER A 480 -2.30 69.09 33.53
CA SER A 480 -2.72 69.32 32.14
C SER A 480 -3.58 68.20 31.55
N ARG A 481 -3.53 66.98 32.12
CA ARG A 481 -4.34 65.83 31.69
C ARG A 481 -5.69 65.70 32.40
N GLY A 482 -5.91 66.45 33.47
CA GLY A 482 -7.12 66.35 34.29
C GLY A 482 -7.10 65.23 35.35
N ASP A 483 -5.95 64.60 35.59
CA ASP A 483 -5.79 63.49 36.56
C ASP A 483 -5.66 63.99 38.02
N PHE A 484 -6.57 64.85 38.47
CA PHE A 484 -6.40 65.61 39.72
C PHE A 484 -6.31 64.76 41.00
N GLU A 485 -6.96 63.60 41.05
CA GLU A 485 -6.92 62.71 42.22
C GLU A 485 -5.49 62.23 42.52
N PHE A 486 -4.77 61.77 41.49
CA PHE A 486 -3.37 61.35 41.60
C PHE A 486 -2.42 62.54 41.83
N VAL A 487 -2.69 63.69 41.20
CA VAL A 487 -1.88 64.89 41.42
C VAL A 487 -2.02 65.41 42.85
N PHE A 488 -3.20 65.33 43.45
CA PHE A 488 -3.40 65.68 44.87
C PHE A 488 -2.64 64.74 45.79
N GLU A 489 -2.59 63.44 45.47
CA GLU A 489 -1.79 62.47 46.21
C GLU A 489 -0.29 62.83 46.16
N LEU A 490 0.24 63.12 44.96
CA LEU A 490 1.63 63.57 44.77
C LEU A 490 1.93 64.88 45.54
N CYS A 491 1.00 65.84 45.54
CA CYS A 491 1.18 67.13 46.22
C CYS A 491 1.13 66.99 47.75
N ARG A 492 0.20 66.19 48.29
CA ARG A 492 0.06 66.00 49.75
C ARG A 492 1.29 65.35 50.38
N LEU A 493 1.90 64.40 49.67
CA LEU A 493 2.98 63.57 50.19
C LEU A 493 4.38 64.04 49.77
N GLY A 494 4.52 64.69 48.61
CA GLY A 494 5.83 65.04 48.03
C GLY A 494 6.09 66.51 47.74
N ALA A 495 5.06 67.34 47.54
CA ALA A 495 5.19 68.74 47.13
C ALA A 495 4.02 69.61 47.64
N THR A 496 3.95 69.80 48.96
CA THR A 496 2.85 70.53 49.61
C THR A 496 2.75 71.99 49.17
N ASN A 497 3.87 72.59 48.76
CA ASN A 497 3.94 73.95 48.22
C ASN A 497 3.19 74.13 46.88
N ARG A 498 2.98 73.05 46.11
CA ARG A 498 2.28 73.08 44.82
C ARG A 498 0.78 72.83 44.95
N LEU A 499 0.33 72.39 46.13
CA LEU A 499 -1.07 72.05 46.39
C LEU A 499 -2.05 73.20 46.06
N PRO A 500 -1.79 74.48 46.43
CA PRO A 500 -2.70 75.57 46.11
C PRO A 500 -2.86 75.80 44.61
N ILE A 501 -1.76 75.66 43.84
CA ILE A 501 -1.72 75.84 42.38
C ILE A 501 -2.52 74.74 41.69
N VAL A 502 -2.41 73.50 42.15
CA VAL A 502 -3.18 72.36 41.60
C VAL A 502 -4.66 72.49 41.96
N GLN A 503 -4.99 72.91 43.19
CA GLN A 503 -6.37 73.17 43.61
C GLN A 503 -7.04 74.24 42.74
N GLN A 504 -6.32 75.32 42.42
CA GLN A 504 -6.82 76.35 41.51
C GLN A 504 -7.09 75.79 40.11
N LYS A 505 -6.12 75.09 39.52
CA LYS A 505 -6.28 74.48 38.19
C LYS A 505 -7.37 73.40 38.14
N TYR A 506 -7.62 72.70 39.25
CA TYR A 506 -8.73 71.76 39.36
C TYR A 506 -10.08 72.47 39.34
N ALA A 507 -10.18 73.60 40.06
CA ALA A 507 -11.38 74.41 40.08
C ALA A 507 -11.68 75.02 38.69
N GLU A 508 -10.65 75.52 38.00
CA GLU A 508 -10.75 75.98 36.61
C GLU A 508 -11.19 74.85 35.65
N HIS A 509 -10.63 73.64 35.77
CA HIS A 509 -11.07 72.50 34.94
C HIS A 509 -12.53 72.09 35.21
N LEU A 510 -12.98 72.13 36.46
CA LEU A 510 -14.38 71.88 36.80
C LEU A 510 -15.30 72.99 36.25
N GLU A 511 -14.80 74.23 36.14
CA GLU A 511 -15.50 75.35 35.51
C GLU A 511 -15.70 75.11 34.00
N ASP A 512 -14.64 74.69 33.30
CA ASP A 512 -14.63 74.47 31.84
C ASP A 512 -15.53 73.29 31.39
N GLU A 513 -15.64 72.21 32.18
CA GLU A 513 -16.47 71.05 31.82
C GLU A 513 -18.00 71.27 31.95
N GLY A 514 -18.43 72.42 32.48
CA GLY A 514 -19.85 72.77 32.63
C GLY A 514 -20.65 71.82 33.53
N ASN A 515 -19.97 70.98 34.30
CA ASN A 515 -20.54 69.79 34.95
C ASN A 515 -20.92 70.03 36.43
N PHE A 516 -21.19 71.28 36.81
CA PHE A 516 -21.55 71.68 38.17
C PHE A 516 -22.79 70.95 38.72
N LEU A 517 -23.71 70.52 37.85
CA LEU A 517 -25.02 69.97 38.24
C LEU A 517 -25.09 68.44 38.25
N ALA A 518 -24.26 67.73 37.49
CA ALA A 518 -24.40 66.28 37.37
C ALA A 518 -23.72 65.48 38.50
N ALA A 519 -22.74 66.05 39.19
CA ALA A 519 -21.91 65.31 40.15
C ALA A 519 -22.09 65.68 41.63
N GLY A 520 -22.90 66.70 41.98
CA GLY A 520 -22.99 67.19 43.37
C GLY A 520 -21.71 67.84 43.93
N LYS A 521 -20.66 67.97 43.09
CA LYS A 521 -19.33 68.49 43.43
C LYS A 521 -19.20 70.02 43.32
N GLY A 522 -20.28 70.74 42.99
CA GLY A 522 -20.26 72.20 42.92
C GLY A 522 -19.94 72.87 44.25
N LYS A 523 -20.32 72.25 45.38
CA LYS A 523 -19.94 72.72 46.73
C LYS A 523 -18.45 72.59 46.98
N ASP A 524 -17.83 71.51 46.51
CA ASP A 524 -16.39 71.27 46.70
C ASP A 524 -15.55 72.30 45.91
N ALA A 525 -15.97 72.68 44.70
CA ALA A 525 -15.33 73.74 43.93
C ALA A 525 -15.40 75.11 44.64
N ILE A 526 -16.57 75.47 45.20
CA ILE A 526 -16.76 76.72 45.96
C ILE A 526 -15.89 76.72 47.22
N LEU A 527 -15.86 75.61 47.97
CA LEU A 527 -15.00 75.46 49.15
C LEU A 527 -13.51 75.54 48.79
N MET A 528 -13.11 75.06 47.61
CA MET A 528 -11.74 75.21 47.13
C MET A 528 -11.37 76.65 46.78
N TYR A 529 -12.26 77.42 46.12
CA TYR A 529 -12.02 78.85 45.90
C TYR A 529 -11.97 79.65 47.21
N ILE A 530 -12.81 79.29 48.19
CA ILE A 530 -12.75 79.85 49.56
C ILE A 530 -11.39 79.55 50.20
N HIS A 531 -10.92 78.29 50.14
CA HIS A 531 -9.63 77.91 50.71
C HIS A 531 -8.45 78.63 50.04
N ASN A 532 -8.53 78.84 48.73
CA ASN A 532 -7.56 79.62 47.96
C ASN A 532 -7.75 81.14 48.04
N GLN A 533 -8.69 81.62 48.86
CA GLN A 533 -9.04 83.05 49.04
C GLN A 533 -9.41 83.79 47.75
N ASN A 534 -9.87 83.06 46.72
CA ASN A 534 -10.36 83.66 45.48
C ASN A 534 -11.86 83.93 45.62
N TRP A 535 -12.17 85.01 46.35
CA TRP A 535 -13.54 85.37 46.73
C TRP A 535 -14.42 85.71 45.53
N GLU A 536 -13.86 86.38 44.51
CA GLU A 536 -14.59 86.78 43.32
C GLU A 536 -15.08 85.56 42.50
N ALA A 537 -14.23 84.54 42.35
CA ALA A 537 -14.62 83.30 41.68
C ALA A 537 -15.62 82.48 42.52
N ALA A 538 -15.39 82.39 43.84
CA ALA A 538 -16.28 81.71 44.77
C ALA A 538 -17.70 82.32 44.77
N GLU A 539 -17.80 83.65 44.81
CA GLU A 539 -19.07 84.39 44.77
C GLU A 539 -19.79 84.24 43.42
N ARG A 540 -19.05 84.33 42.32
CA ARG A 540 -19.61 84.17 40.96
C ARG A 540 -20.24 82.79 40.79
N ILE A 541 -19.56 81.73 41.22
CA ILE A 541 -20.05 80.35 41.09
C ILE A 541 -21.20 80.09 42.07
N ALA A 542 -21.09 80.57 43.32
CA ALA A 542 -22.15 80.43 44.31
C ALA A 542 -23.43 81.16 43.88
N SER A 543 -23.34 82.35 43.30
CA SER A 543 -24.50 83.13 42.83
C SER A 543 -25.20 82.52 41.63
N LEU A 544 -24.46 81.89 40.71
CA LEU A 544 -25.04 81.28 39.51
C LEU A 544 -25.68 79.91 39.78
N HIS A 545 -25.12 79.13 40.72
CA HIS A 545 -25.44 77.69 40.80
C HIS A 545 -25.83 77.18 42.20
N SER A 546 -25.50 77.87 43.30
CA SER A 546 -25.87 77.43 44.65
C SER A 546 -25.98 78.61 45.62
N THR A 547 -27.16 79.24 45.64
CA THR A 547 -27.46 80.40 46.49
C THR A 547 -27.26 80.13 47.99
N ASP A 548 -27.40 78.87 48.42
CA ASP A 548 -27.21 78.48 49.82
C ASP A 548 -25.75 78.62 50.28
N MET A 549 -24.77 78.43 49.38
CA MET A 549 -23.34 78.53 49.69
C MET A 549 -22.82 79.98 49.67
N LEU A 550 -23.57 80.94 49.12
CA LEU A 550 -23.19 82.37 49.12
C LEU A 550 -22.97 82.89 50.55
N VAL A 551 -23.82 82.45 51.48
CA VAL A 551 -23.70 82.82 52.89
C VAL A 551 -22.38 82.31 53.47
N GLU A 552 -21.95 81.11 53.11
CA GLU A 552 -20.68 80.53 53.55
C GLU A 552 -19.47 81.21 52.91
N VAL A 553 -19.56 81.64 51.64
CA VAL A 553 -18.54 82.47 50.97
C VAL A 553 -18.38 83.82 51.69
N TYR A 554 -19.47 84.53 51.99
CA TYR A 554 -19.37 85.82 52.69
C TYR A 554 -18.90 85.67 54.15
N ILE A 555 -19.30 84.60 54.85
CA ILE A 555 -18.82 84.33 56.21
C ILE A 555 -17.31 84.03 56.20
N SER A 556 -16.84 83.22 55.26
CA SER A 556 -15.42 82.89 55.14
C SER A 556 -14.58 84.09 54.69
N GLN A 557 -15.08 84.93 53.78
CA GLN A 557 -14.46 86.19 53.37
C GLN A 557 -14.37 87.18 54.55
N ALA A 558 -15.44 87.31 55.34
CA ALA A 558 -15.45 88.15 56.53
C ALA A 558 -14.49 87.63 57.61
N ARG A 559 -14.40 86.31 57.80
CA ARG A 559 -13.42 85.68 58.72
C ARG A 559 -11.99 85.94 58.28
N ALA A 560 -11.68 85.77 56.99
CA ALA A 560 -10.34 86.03 56.46
C ALA A 560 -9.95 87.52 56.60
N ALA A 561 -10.88 88.44 56.32
CA ALA A 561 -10.65 89.88 56.51
C ALA A 561 -10.49 90.26 57.99
N LEU A 562 -11.21 89.61 58.90
CA LEU A 562 -11.03 89.76 60.34
C LEU A 562 -9.68 89.20 60.80
N GLU A 563 -9.27 88.04 60.30
CA GLU A 563 -7.95 87.46 60.60
C GLU A 563 -6.81 88.34 60.08
N GLU A 564 -6.89 88.91 58.87
CA GLU A 564 -5.92 89.91 58.40
C GLU A 564 -5.91 91.17 59.28
N LYS A 565 -7.09 91.63 59.71
CA LYS A 565 -7.20 92.81 60.58
C LYS A 565 -6.63 92.55 61.98
N ILE A 566 -6.88 91.37 62.54
CA ILE A 566 -6.31 90.94 63.82
C ILE A 566 -4.81 90.71 63.70
N TRP A 567 -4.31 90.17 62.58
CA TRP A 567 -2.88 89.97 62.34
C TRP A 567 -2.15 91.32 62.15
N THR A 568 -2.78 92.30 61.50
CA THR A 568 -2.25 93.67 61.39
C THR A 568 -2.31 94.44 62.72
N GLU A 569 -3.35 94.23 63.54
CA GLU A 569 -3.41 94.77 64.91
C GLU A 569 -2.40 94.09 65.86
N GLN A 570 -2.15 92.78 65.72
CA GLN A 570 -1.10 92.06 66.47
C GLN A 570 0.31 92.47 66.04
N LYS A 571 0.56 92.73 64.75
CA LYS A 571 1.83 93.29 64.27
C LYS A 571 2.04 94.75 64.65
N ALA A 572 0.98 95.47 64.99
CA ALA A 572 1.04 96.84 65.50
C ALA A 572 1.18 96.90 67.04
N THR A 573 1.01 95.77 67.73
CA THR A 573 1.17 95.63 69.18
C THR A 573 2.36 94.76 69.61
N CYS A 574 3.09 94.16 68.67
CA CYS A 574 4.50 93.76 68.81
C CYS A 574 5.39 94.83 68.18
#